data_AF-A0A9J5WBB0-F1
#
_entry.id   AF-A0A9J5WBB0-F1
#
_cell.length_a   1.000
_cell.length_b   1.000
_cell.length_c   1.000
_cell.angle_alpha   90.00
_cell.angle_beta   90.00
_cell.angle_gamma   90.00
#
_symmetry.space_group_name_H-M   'P 1'
#
loop_
_entity.id
_entity.type
_entity.pdbx_description
1 polymer ?
#
loop_
_entity_poly.entity_id
_entity_poly.type
_entity_poly.pdbx_seq_one_letter_code
_entity_poly.pdbx_strand_id
1 'polypeptide(L)'
;MAYEDSYSVDRYIYILILWMQSVSVLYCCIAAAGRMAGKAVKSVAKAVGEYQYPWQEKLVKYKDELSKGVWGYWELGAWKPLGISARHRAHLRKEVVLAGQDWPYDPARKEMRTKQKGHKCDRISAEKRAKTAELMQKMPEMLADYRKRKWERKMKAEEDAARKSLQE
;
A
#
# COMPACT_ATOMS: atom_id res chain seq x y z
N MET A 1 -71.84 -19.29 53.39
CA MET A 1 -71.20 -19.81 52.17
C MET A 1 -71.78 -19.00 51.01
N ALA A 2 -71.34 -17.77 50.74
CA ALA A 2 -70.01 -17.29 50.35
C ALA A 2 -69.54 -17.90 49.03
N TYR A 3 -69.24 -17.00 48.08
CA TYR A 3 -68.76 -17.18 46.71
C TYR A 3 -69.84 -17.45 45.65
N GLU A 4 -69.66 -16.83 44.46
CA GLU A 4 -70.46 -16.95 43.22
C GLU A 4 -71.42 -15.77 42.91
N ASP A 5 -70.97 -14.51 43.03
CA ASP A 5 -71.56 -13.41 42.21
C ASP A 5 -70.55 -12.31 41.83
N SER A 6 -69.26 -12.52 42.10
CA SER A 6 -68.18 -11.55 41.88
C SER A 6 -67.43 -11.73 40.55
N TYR A 7 -67.91 -12.57 39.62
CA TYR A 7 -67.15 -12.94 38.40
C TYR A 7 -67.64 -12.31 37.10
N SER A 8 -68.77 -11.59 37.09
CA SER A 8 -69.34 -11.03 35.85
C SER A 8 -68.71 -9.68 35.46
N VAL A 9 -68.58 -8.76 36.42
CA VAL A 9 -68.08 -7.39 36.18
C VAL A 9 -66.58 -7.39 35.88
N ASP A 10 -65.81 -8.22 36.58
CA ASP A 10 -64.37 -8.36 36.36
C ASP A 10 -64.06 -8.86 34.94
N ARG A 11 -64.86 -9.78 34.40
CA ARG A 11 -64.66 -10.33 33.04
C ARG A 11 -64.84 -9.28 31.96
N TYR A 12 -65.81 -8.38 32.09
CA TYR A 12 -66.00 -7.24 31.17
C TYR A 12 -64.87 -6.22 31.27
N ILE A 13 -64.36 -5.96 32.48
CA ILE A 13 -63.22 -5.08 32.69
C ILE A 13 -61.96 -5.67 32.05
N TYR A 14 -61.69 -6.96 32.21
CA TYR A 14 -60.55 -7.61 31.55
C TYR A 14 -60.66 -7.61 30.02
N ILE A 15 -61.86 -7.79 29.46
CA ILE A 15 -62.09 -7.72 27.99
C ILE A 15 -61.86 -6.29 27.48
N LEU A 16 -62.33 -5.26 28.20
CA LEU A 16 -62.08 -3.85 27.84
C LEU A 16 -60.60 -3.47 27.93
N ILE A 17 -59.88 -3.95 28.96
CA ILE A 17 -58.44 -3.73 29.10
C ILE A 17 -57.66 -4.43 27.98
N LEU A 18 -58.00 -5.69 27.66
CA LEU A 18 -57.39 -6.42 26.55
C LEU A 18 -57.69 -5.76 25.19
N TRP A 19 -58.89 -5.22 25.00
CA TRP A 19 -59.25 -4.48 23.79
C TRP A 19 -58.48 -3.14 23.69
N MET A 20 -58.37 -2.38 24.79
CA MET A 20 -57.55 -1.16 24.81
C MET A 20 -56.06 -1.46 24.58
N GLN A 21 -55.52 -2.53 25.16
CA GLN A 21 -54.12 -2.94 24.94
C GLN A 21 -53.88 -3.37 23.49
N SER A 22 -54.78 -4.14 22.89
CA SER A 22 -54.65 -4.57 21.50
C SER A 22 -54.78 -3.40 20.51
N VAL A 23 -55.70 -2.46 20.73
CA VAL A 23 -55.83 -1.23 19.91
C VAL A 23 -54.59 -0.36 20.03
N SER A 24 -54.03 -0.20 21.23
CA SER A 24 -52.79 0.56 21.46
C SER A 24 -51.59 -0.04 20.73
N VAL A 25 -51.43 -1.38 20.78
CA VAL A 25 -50.37 -2.08 20.06
C VAL A 25 -50.52 -1.90 18.55
N LEU A 26 -51.74 -2.04 18.02
CA LEU A 26 -52.03 -1.86 16.59
C LEU A 26 -51.69 -0.44 16.11
N TYR A 27 -52.07 0.58 16.90
CA TYR A 27 -51.77 1.97 16.58
C TYR A 27 -50.27 2.25 16.61
N CYS A 28 -49.55 1.67 17.58
CA CYS A 28 -48.10 1.80 17.69
C CYS A 28 -47.38 1.15 16.50
N CYS A 29 -47.85 -0.02 16.04
CA CYS A 29 -47.32 -0.70 14.86
C CYS A 29 -47.53 0.11 13.57
N ILE A 30 -48.72 0.66 13.35
CA ILE A 30 -49.04 1.48 12.17
C ILE A 30 -48.19 2.77 12.16
N ALA A 31 -48.06 3.44 13.32
CA ALA A 31 -47.26 4.66 13.45
C ALA A 31 -45.74 4.41 13.23
N ALA A 32 -45.24 3.23 13.63
CA ALA A 32 -43.87 2.82 13.36
C ALA A 32 -43.64 2.56 11.86
N ALA A 33 -44.57 1.88 11.19
CA ALA A 33 -44.51 1.61 9.75
C ALA A 33 -44.50 2.91 8.91
N GLY A 34 -45.35 3.89 9.24
CA GLY A 34 -45.39 5.19 8.55
C GLY A 34 -44.08 5.98 8.68
N ARG A 35 -43.43 5.95 9.86
CA ARG A 35 -42.12 6.59 10.07
C ARG A 35 -41.00 5.92 9.26
N MET A 36 -41.02 4.60 9.14
CA MET A 36 -40.03 3.86 8.36
C MET A 36 -40.20 4.09 6.86
N ALA A 37 -41.43 4.11 6.36
CA ALA A 37 -41.74 4.42 4.96
C ALA A 37 -41.33 5.86 4.58
N GLY A 38 -41.61 6.85 5.44
CA GLY A 38 -41.22 8.24 5.20
C GLY A 38 -39.70 8.47 5.16
N LYS A 39 -38.92 7.68 5.92
CA LYS A 39 -37.45 7.68 5.85
C LYS A 39 -36.95 7.05 4.54
N ALA A 40 -37.56 5.95 4.10
CA ALA A 40 -37.19 5.27 2.85
C ALA A 40 -37.46 6.14 1.61
N VAL A 41 -38.61 6.82 1.57
CA VAL A 41 -38.94 7.73 0.44
C VAL A 41 -37.98 8.92 0.39
N LYS A 42 -37.62 9.49 1.55
CA LYS A 42 -36.62 10.58 1.61
C LYS A 42 -35.23 10.11 1.19
N SER A 43 -34.80 8.91 1.55
CA SER A 43 -33.52 8.36 1.09
C SER A 43 -33.49 8.08 -0.41
N VAL A 44 -34.60 7.63 -0.99
CA VAL A 44 -34.70 7.39 -2.44
C VAL A 44 -34.72 8.71 -3.20
N ALA A 45 -35.50 9.70 -2.76
CA ALA A 45 -35.52 11.03 -3.38
C ALA A 45 -34.15 11.73 -3.30
N LYS A 46 -33.45 11.59 -2.17
CA LYS A 46 -32.08 12.08 -2.01
C LYS A 46 -31.11 11.35 -2.95
N ALA A 47 -31.24 10.04 -3.07
CA ALA A 47 -30.42 9.23 -3.98
C ALA A 47 -30.64 9.57 -5.46
N VAL A 48 -31.85 9.98 -5.86
CA VAL A 48 -32.16 10.38 -7.24
C VAL A 48 -31.67 11.81 -7.55
N GLY A 49 -31.75 12.73 -6.58
CA GLY A 49 -31.28 14.12 -6.74
C GLY A 49 -29.75 14.30 -6.65
N GLU A 50 -29.08 13.58 -5.74
CA GLU A 50 -27.61 13.57 -5.61
C GLU A 50 -26.92 12.78 -6.74
N TYR A 51 -27.68 12.01 -7.54
CA TYR A 51 -27.12 11.15 -8.58
C TYR A 51 -26.57 11.93 -9.77
N GLN A 52 -27.04 13.15 -10.01
CA GLN A 52 -26.78 13.79 -11.29
C GLN A 52 -25.28 14.10 -11.47
N TYR A 53 -24.58 14.64 -10.45
CA TYR A 53 -23.11 14.81 -10.49
C TYR A 53 -22.46 14.88 -9.09
N PRO A 54 -22.41 13.78 -8.33
CA PRO A 54 -21.86 13.73 -6.97
C PRO A 54 -20.36 14.09 -6.88
N TRP A 55 -19.65 14.12 -8.01
CA TRP A 55 -18.24 14.52 -8.05
C TRP A 55 -18.02 16.03 -7.98
N GLN A 56 -19.01 16.86 -8.37
CA GLN A 56 -18.88 18.32 -8.33
C GLN A 56 -18.77 18.83 -6.89
N GLU A 57 -19.62 18.34 -6.00
CA GLU A 57 -19.58 18.68 -4.57
C GLU A 57 -18.28 18.21 -3.92
N LYS A 58 -17.84 16.99 -4.25
CA LYS A 58 -16.57 16.45 -3.76
C LYS A 58 -15.38 17.28 -4.28
N LEU A 59 -15.40 17.73 -5.53
CA LEU A 59 -14.37 18.60 -6.09
C LEU A 59 -14.31 19.94 -5.35
N VAL A 60 -15.46 20.57 -5.08
CA VAL A 60 -15.50 21.84 -4.34
C VAL A 60 -14.94 21.65 -2.93
N LYS A 61 -15.34 20.59 -2.22
CA LYS A 61 -14.85 20.28 -0.87
C LYS A 61 -13.33 20.11 -0.82
N TYR A 62 -12.76 19.51 -1.86
CA TYR A 62 -11.37 19.08 -1.88
C TYR A 62 -10.46 19.93 -2.76
N LYS A 63 -10.98 21.01 -3.35
CA LYS A 63 -10.27 21.87 -4.31
C LYS A 63 -8.93 22.36 -3.77
N ASP A 64 -8.92 22.83 -2.52
CA ASP A 64 -7.73 23.40 -1.91
C ASP A 64 -6.66 22.31 -1.70
N GLU A 65 -7.04 21.13 -1.23
CA GLU A 65 -6.15 19.98 -1.08
C GLU A 65 -5.64 19.46 -2.44
N LEU A 66 -6.50 19.40 -3.45
CA LEU A 66 -6.13 19.00 -4.82
C LEU A 66 -5.10 19.95 -5.43
N SER A 67 -5.13 21.23 -5.06
CA SER A 67 -4.20 22.24 -5.54
C SER A 67 -2.79 22.12 -4.93
N LYS A 68 -2.67 21.55 -3.72
CA LYS A 68 -1.39 21.35 -3.01
C LYS A 68 -0.51 20.28 -3.66
N GLY A 69 -1.06 19.45 -4.56
CA GLY A 69 -0.35 18.44 -5.33
C GLY A 69 -0.85 17.00 -5.12
N VAL A 70 0.00 16.02 -5.47
CA VAL A 70 -0.36 14.58 -5.47
C VAL A 70 0.17 13.84 -4.24
N TRP A 71 1.34 14.22 -3.73
CA TRP A 71 2.07 13.44 -2.72
C TRP A 71 2.11 14.08 -1.33
N GLY A 72 1.66 15.34 -1.23
CA GLY A 72 1.85 16.17 -0.06
C GLY A 72 2.51 17.49 -0.44
N TYR A 73 2.76 18.29 0.57
CA TYR A 73 3.39 19.59 0.43
C TYR A 73 4.49 19.76 1.48
N TRP A 74 5.45 20.61 1.17
CA TRP A 74 6.51 20.98 2.10
C TRP A 74 6.07 22.20 2.90
N GLU A 75 5.91 22.04 4.21
CA GLU A 75 5.63 23.17 5.11
C GLU A 75 6.54 23.05 6.34
N LEU A 76 7.18 24.16 6.71
CA LEU A 76 7.95 24.31 7.95
C LEU A 76 9.00 23.20 8.17
N GLY A 77 9.67 22.78 7.10
CA GLY A 77 10.74 21.77 7.15
C GLY A 77 10.27 20.32 7.30
N ALA A 78 8.96 20.07 7.21
CA ALA A 78 8.39 18.73 7.24
C ALA A 78 7.55 18.45 5.99
N TRP A 79 7.58 17.20 5.54
CA TRP A 79 6.64 16.72 4.53
C TRP A 79 5.29 16.45 5.19
N LYS A 80 4.24 17.18 4.78
CA LYS A 80 2.87 16.96 5.28
C LYS A 80 2.07 16.15 4.24
N PRO A 81 1.35 15.10 4.67
CA PRO A 81 0.45 14.38 3.78
C PRO A 81 -0.76 15.25 3.43
N LEU A 82 -1.41 14.93 2.32
CA LEU A 82 -2.68 15.54 1.91
C LEU A 82 -3.82 15.08 2.85
N GLY A 83 -4.84 15.94 3.00
CA GLY A 83 -6.07 15.59 3.72
C GLY A 83 -6.95 14.54 3.02
N ILE A 84 -6.58 14.13 1.80
CA ILE A 84 -7.29 13.16 0.97
C ILE A 84 -6.43 11.94 0.73
N SER A 85 -7.02 10.76 0.90
CA SER A 85 -6.35 9.51 0.54
C SER A 85 -6.16 9.41 -0.98
N ALA A 86 -5.01 8.88 -1.42
CA ALA A 86 -4.73 8.67 -2.83
C ALA A 86 -5.81 7.83 -3.54
N ARG A 87 -6.40 6.87 -2.83
CA ARG A 87 -7.54 6.06 -3.32
C ARG A 87 -8.76 6.92 -3.59
N HIS A 88 -9.16 7.78 -2.65
CA HIS A 88 -10.32 8.66 -2.83
C HIS A 88 -10.10 9.62 -4.01
N ARG A 89 -8.90 10.19 -4.12
CA ARG A 89 -8.48 11.03 -5.25
C ARG A 89 -8.59 10.30 -6.60
N ALA A 90 -8.15 9.05 -6.69
CA ALA A 90 -8.27 8.26 -7.92
C ALA A 90 -9.73 7.94 -8.28
N HIS A 91 -10.60 7.69 -7.29
CA HIS A 91 -12.04 7.54 -7.52
C HIS A 91 -12.66 8.84 -8.06
N LEU A 92 -12.32 10.00 -7.48
CA LEU A 92 -12.77 11.30 -7.98
C LEU A 92 -12.31 11.55 -9.42
N ARG A 93 -11.02 11.31 -9.70
CA ARG A 93 -10.47 11.43 -11.06
C ARG A 93 -11.22 10.53 -12.03
N LYS A 94 -11.53 9.29 -11.65
CA LYS A 94 -12.32 8.37 -12.47
C LYS A 94 -13.73 8.90 -12.73
N GLU A 95 -14.43 9.40 -11.72
CA GLU A 95 -15.77 9.99 -11.87
C GLU A 95 -15.78 11.19 -12.84
N VAL A 96 -14.80 12.11 -12.70
CA VAL A 96 -14.66 13.31 -13.54
C VAL A 96 -14.33 12.95 -14.99
N VAL A 97 -13.37 12.05 -15.21
CA VAL A 97 -12.98 11.61 -16.55
C VAL A 97 -14.11 10.82 -17.23
N LEU A 98 -14.87 10.01 -16.50
CA LEU A 98 -16.06 9.33 -17.03
C LEU A 98 -17.16 10.30 -17.45
N ALA A 99 -17.28 11.45 -16.77
CA ALA A 99 -18.17 12.54 -17.16
C ALA A 99 -17.65 13.36 -18.37
N GLY A 100 -16.50 12.99 -18.95
CA GLY A 100 -15.90 13.66 -20.10
C GLY A 100 -15.22 14.98 -19.78
N GLN A 101 -15.00 15.29 -18.50
CA GLN A 101 -14.32 16.50 -18.05
C GLN A 101 -12.81 16.27 -17.90
N ASP A 102 -12.03 17.32 -18.12
CA ASP A 102 -10.57 17.25 -17.99
C ASP A 102 -10.11 17.33 -16.53
N TRP A 103 -8.96 16.73 -16.21
CA TRP A 103 -8.40 16.65 -14.87
C TRP A 103 -7.09 17.45 -14.76
N PRO A 104 -7.12 18.71 -14.30
CA PRO A 104 -5.96 19.61 -14.32
C PRO A 104 -4.99 19.48 -13.14
N TYR A 105 -5.36 18.73 -12.09
CA TYR A 105 -4.61 18.72 -10.81
C TYR A 105 -3.38 17.80 -10.78
N ASP A 106 -3.14 17.01 -11.82
CA ASP A 106 -2.07 16.02 -11.85
C ASP A 106 -0.92 16.48 -12.75
N PRO A 107 0.35 16.41 -12.28
CA PRO A 107 1.49 16.69 -13.12
C PRO A 107 1.60 15.63 -14.23
N ALA A 108 2.19 16.02 -15.35
CA ALA A 108 2.44 15.13 -16.46
C ALA A 108 3.28 13.91 -16.03
N ARG A 109 2.97 12.74 -16.59
CA ARG A 109 3.70 11.51 -16.30
C ARG A 109 5.14 11.64 -16.78
N LYS A 110 6.10 11.37 -15.90
CA LYS A 110 7.52 11.32 -16.26
C LYS A 110 7.80 10.16 -17.23
N GLU A 111 8.77 10.37 -18.11
CA GLU A 111 9.28 9.34 -19.01
C GLU A 111 9.79 8.11 -18.25
N MET A 112 9.52 6.92 -18.82
CA MET A 112 9.96 5.66 -18.25
C MET A 112 11.45 5.44 -18.48
N ARG A 113 12.16 4.90 -17.48
CA ARG A 113 13.58 4.54 -17.62
C ARG A 113 13.72 3.25 -18.43
N THR A 114 14.37 3.32 -19.58
CA THR A 114 14.62 2.17 -20.47
C THR A 114 15.98 1.48 -20.27
N LYS A 115 16.86 2.04 -19.41
CA LYS A 115 18.22 1.53 -19.22
C LYS A 115 18.26 0.23 -18.41
N GLN A 116 18.82 -0.83 -18.99
CA GLN A 116 19.12 -2.10 -18.30
C GLN A 116 20.49 -2.06 -17.61
N LYS A 117 20.64 -2.75 -16.49
CA LYS A 117 21.87 -2.76 -15.66
C LYS A 117 22.98 -3.66 -16.23
N GLY A 118 22.61 -4.74 -16.93
CA GLY A 118 23.51 -5.82 -17.33
C GLY A 118 23.99 -6.67 -16.16
N HIS A 119 24.49 -7.88 -16.45
CA HIS A 119 25.10 -8.74 -15.43
C HIS A 119 26.54 -8.29 -15.13
N LYS A 120 26.92 -8.33 -13.85
CA LYS A 120 28.28 -7.98 -13.40
C LYS A 120 29.34 -8.88 -14.06
N CYS A 121 29.03 -10.17 -14.23
CA CYS A 121 29.95 -11.15 -14.79
C CYS A 121 30.34 -10.77 -16.23
N ASP A 122 29.34 -10.49 -17.07
CA ASP A 122 29.54 -10.19 -18.49
C ASP A 122 30.40 -8.94 -18.69
N ARG A 123 30.14 -7.90 -17.87
CA ARG A 123 30.94 -6.67 -17.86
C ARG A 123 32.42 -6.92 -17.56
N ILE A 124 32.71 -7.79 -16.59
CA ILE A 124 34.09 -8.06 -16.13
C ILE A 124 34.76 -9.17 -16.98
N SER A 125 33.98 -9.90 -17.78
CA SER A 125 34.48 -11.05 -18.53
C SER A 125 35.56 -10.66 -19.55
N ALA A 126 35.41 -9.52 -20.22
CA ALA A 126 36.40 -9.02 -21.18
C ALA A 126 37.72 -8.66 -20.48
N GLU A 127 37.65 -7.94 -19.35
CA GLU A 127 38.80 -7.57 -18.52
C GLU A 127 39.55 -8.81 -18.02
N LYS A 128 38.82 -9.84 -17.57
CA LYS A 128 39.43 -11.10 -17.12
C LYS A 128 40.16 -11.82 -18.25
N ARG A 129 39.58 -11.89 -19.46
CA ARG A 129 40.24 -12.53 -20.61
C ARG A 129 41.53 -11.81 -21.01
N ALA A 130 41.52 -10.47 -21.03
CA ALA A 130 42.72 -9.68 -21.29
C ALA A 130 43.82 -9.92 -20.25
N LYS A 131 43.46 -9.89 -18.95
CA LYS A 131 44.40 -10.18 -17.86
C LYS A 131 44.99 -11.59 -17.94
N THR A 132 44.18 -12.58 -18.35
CA THR A 132 44.68 -13.94 -18.57
C THR A 132 45.75 -13.97 -19.67
N ALA A 133 45.55 -13.27 -20.79
CA ALA A 133 46.54 -13.21 -21.87
C ALA A 133 47.85 -12.54 -21.42
N GLU A 134 47.78 -11.43 -20.67
CA GLU A 134 48.96 -10.77 -20.10
C GLU A 134 49.74 -11.68 -19.14
N LEU A 135 49.04 -12.43 -18.28
CA LEU A 135 49.66 -13.38 -17.37
C LEU A 135 50.31 -14.56 -18.11
N MET A 136 49.72 -15.00 -19.22
CA MET A 136 50.30 -16.05 -20.06
C MET A 136 51.61 -15.59 -20.71
N GLN A 137 51.71 -14.33 -21.14
CA GLN A 137 52.95 -13.77 -21.67
C GLN A 137 54.06 -13.68 -20.61
N LYS A 138 53.70 -13.35 -19.35
CA LYS A 138 54.64 -13.27 -18.21
C LYS A 138 55.02 -14.64 -17.62
N MET A 139 54.39 -15.72 -18.08
CA MET A 139 54.59 -17.06 -17.53
C MET A 139 56.05 -17.55 -17.61
N PRO A 140 56.79 -17.38 -18.73
CA PRO A 140 58.17 -17.87 -18.83
C PRO A 140 59.11 -17.20 -17.83
N GLU A 141 58.94 -15.89 -17.63
CA GLU A 141 59.70 -15.10 -16.65
C GLU A 141 59.41 -15.58 -15.23
N MET A 142 58.13 -15.71 -14.87
CA MET A 142 57.72 -16.23 -13.55
C MET A 142 58.27 -17.64 -13.26
N LEU A 143 58.36 -18.50 -14.28
CA LEU A 143 58.95 -19.84 -14.16
C LEU A 143 60.47 -19.79 -13.99
N ALA A 144 61.17 -18.86 -14.67
CA ALA A 144 62.60 -18.65 -14.48
C ALA A 144 62.89 -18.16 -13.05
N ASP A 145 62.11 -17.19 -12.56
CA ASP A 145 62.23 -16.66 -11.19
C ASP A 145 61.95 -17.72 -10.13
N TYR A 146 60.95 -18.58 -10.35
CA TYR A 146 60.67 -19.70 -9.44
C TYR A 146 61.83 -20.69 -9.39
N ARG A 147 62.37 -21.07 -10.55
CA ARG A 147 63.53 -21.98 -10.63
C ARG A 147 64.76 -21.39 -9.93
N LYS A 148 65.06 -20.12 -10.17
CA LYS A 148 66.14 -19.38 -9.51
C LYS A 148 65.98 -19.39 -7.99
N ARG A 149 64.81 -18.99 -7.47
CA ARG A 149 64.53 -18.99 -6.01
C ARG A 149 64.66 -20.38 -5.38
N LYS A 150 64.22 -21.43 -6.08
CA LYS A 150 64.35 -22.81 -5.58
C LYS A 150 65.82 -23.23 -5.51
N TRP A 151 66.61 -22.85 -6.51
CA TRP A 151 68.02 -23.16 -6.57
C TRP A 151 68.83 -22.41 -5.50
N GLU A 152 68.60 -21.11 -5.34
CA GLU A 152 69.23 -20.30 -4.28
C GLU A 152 68.95 -20.85 -2.88
N ARG A 153 67.70 -21.28 -2.61
CA ARG A 153 67.33 -21.93 -1.35
C ARG A 153 68.09 -23.23 -1.12
N LYS A 154 68.28 -24.03 -2.17
CA LYS A 154 69.03 -25.28 -2.09
C LYS A 154 70.50 -25.02 -1.78
N MET A 155 71.14 -24.10 -2.52
CA MET A 155 72.53 -23.72 -2.28
C MET A 155 72.75 -23.21 -0.87
N LYS A 156 71.88 -22.31 -0.39
CA LYS A 156 71.94 -21.79 0.97
C LYS A 156 71.79 -22.90 2.03
N ALA A 157 70.89 -23.86 1.81
CA ALA A 157 70.71 -24.97 2.73
C ALA A 157 71.94 -25.91 2.78
N GLU A 158 72.58 -26.14 1.63
CA GLU A 158 73.84 -26.92 1.55
C GLU A 158 75.01 -26.18 2.22
N GLU A 159 75.13 -24.85 2.02
CA GLU A 159 76.11 -24.00 2.72
C GLU A 159 75.89 -24.00 4.23
N ASP A 160 74.63 -23.84 4.67
CA ASP A 160 74.27 -23.86 6.09
C ASP A 160 74.57 -25.25 6.71
N ALA A 161 74.33 -26.34 5.98
CA ALA A 161 74.68 -27.70 6.40
C ALA A 161 76.21 -27.91 6.48
N ALA A 162 76.97 -27.44 5.48
CA ALA A 162 78.42 -27.52 5.46
C ALA A 162 79.06 -26.70 6.60
N ARG A 163 78.54 -25.49 6.86
CA ARG A 163 78.98 -24.67 8.01
C ARG A 163 78.69 -25.37 9.33
N LYS A 164 77.55 -26.04 9.45
CA LYS A 164 77.21 -26.81 10.65
C LYS A 164 78.14 -28.02 10.86
N SER A 165 78.45 -28.76 9.80
CA SER A 165 79.39 -29.90 9.89
C SER A 165 80.85 -29.51 10.18
N LEU A 166 81.23 -28.26 9.93
CA LEU A 166 82.57 -27.74 10.27
C LEU A 166 82.65 -27.20 11.71
N GLN A 167 81.50 -27.00 12.37
CA GLN A 167 81.40 -26.54 13.75
C GLN A 167 81.20 -27.67 14.76
N GLU A 168 80.83 -28.87 14.28
CA GLU A 168 80.81 -30.14 15.02
C GLU A 168 82.19 -30.82 14.97
#